data_AF-A0A420VPP9-F1
#
_entry.id   AF-A0A420VPP9-F1
#
_cell.length_a   1.000
_cell.length_b   1.000
_cell.length_c   1.000
_cell.angle_alpha   90.00
_cell.angle_beta   90.00
_cell.angle_gamma   90.00
#
_symmetry.space_group_name_H-M   'P 1'
#
loop_
_entity.id
_entity.type
_entity.pdbx_description
1 polymer ?
#
loop_
_entity_poly.entity_id
_entity_poly.type
_entity_poly.pdbx_seq_one_letter_code
_entity_poly.pdbx_strand_id
1 'polypeptide(L)'
;MTGFEELSLMTRHHDGYIREMAVAKLMNLFPLKSVPYFVQLLGEYVMEIHLTIIAHITPQQKRWIKEFFTENALYERTIRSRIISYWNCNYRFDFIKFKNYPAFQFLSE
;
A
#
# COMPACT_ATOMS: atom_id res chain seq x y z
N MET A 1 21.44 -10.38 4.11
CA MET A 1 20.24 -9.60 3.75
C MET A 1 19.77 -10.10 2.41
N THR A 2 18.56 -10.61 2.31
CA THR A 2 17.95 -10.96 1.01
C THR A 2 17.61 -9.68 0.24
N GLY A 3 17.39 -9.78 -1.08
CA GLY A 3 16.93 -8.62 -1.87
C GLY A 3 15.61 -8.03 -1.35
N PHE A 4 14.74 -8.84 -0.74
CA PHE A 4 13.49 -8.38 -0.14
C PHE A 4 13.73 -7.47 1.08
N GLU A 5 14.62 -7.87 2.00
CA GLU A 5 14.93 -7.10 3.22
C GLU A 5 15.58 -5.76 2.88
N GLU A 6 16.55 -5.75 1.97
CA GLU A 6 17.22 -4.53 1.52
C GLU A 6 16.23 -3.56 0.87
N LEU A 7 15.40 -4.04 -0.06
CA LEU A 7 14.40 -3.20 -0.70
C LEU A 7 13.34 -2.70 0.29
N SER A 8 12.99 -3.49 1.32
CA SER A 8 12.08 -3.05 2.38
C SER A 8 12.65 -1.86 3.15
N LEU A 9 13.95 -1.87 3.47
CA LEU A 9 14.60 -0.71 4.07
C LEU A 9 14.56 0.52 3.15
N MET A 10 14.72 0.32 1.84
CA MET A 10 14.70 1.41 0.86
C MET A 10 13.32 2.07 0.71
N THR A 11 12.21 1.40 1.04
CA THR A 11 10.88 2.06 1.05
C THR A 11 10.73 3.09 2.19
N ARG A 12 11.71 3.17 3.10
CA ARG A 12 11.80 4.14 4.21
C ARG A 12 12.86 5.22 3.97
N HIS A 13 13.47 5.25 2.78
CA HIS A 13 14.45 6.26 2.41
C HIS A 13 13.84 7.67 2.44
N HIS A 14 14.66 8.71 2.65
CA HIS A 14 14.17 10.09 2.70
C HIS A 14 13.72 10.62 1.32
N ASP A 15 14.31 10.10 0.25
CA ASP A 15 13.96 10.39 -1.14
C ASP A 15 12.77 9.55 -1.60
N GLY A 16 11.68 10.21 -2.00
CA GLY A 16 10.46 9.60 -2.52
C GLY A 16 10.68 8.75 -3.77
N TYR A 17 11.57 9.15 -4.68
CA TYR A 17 11.87 8.39 -5.90
C TYR A 17 12.52 7.04 -5.56
N ILE A 18 13.41 7.02 -4.57
CA ILE A 18 14.04 5.77 -4.10
C ILE A 18 12.99 4.85 -3.47
N ARG A 19 12.05 5.41 -2.70
CA ARG A 19 10.96 4.62 -2.11
C ARG A 19 10.08 3.98 -3.19
N GLU A 20 9.68 4.76 -4.20
CA GLU A 20 8.86 4.27 -5.31
C GLU A 20 9.56 3.15 -6.09
N MET A 21 10.83 3.37 -6.47
CA MET A 21 11.64 2.35 -7.14
C MET A 21 11.80 1.07 -6.31
N ALA A 22 11.97 1.21 -4.99
CA ALA A 22 12.08 0.07 -4.09
C ALA A 22 10.78 -0.73 -4.03
N VAL A 23 9.63 -0.04 -3.94
CA VAL A 23 8.31 -0.70 -3.97
C VAL A 23 8.08 -1.41 -5.29
N ALA A 24 8.37 -0.78 -6.43
CA ALA A 24 8.22 -1.42 -7.74
C ALA A 24 9.04 -2.73 -7.83
N LYS A 25 10.28 -2.72 -7.33
CA LYS A 25 11.12 -3.93 -7.26
C LYS A 25 10.57 -4.98 -6.28
N LEU A 26 10.05 -4.56 -5.13
CA LEU A 26 9.42 -5.46 -4.15
C LEU A 26 8.20 -6.17 -4.72
N MET A 27 7.41 -5.51 -5.58
CA MET A 27 6.23 -6.12 -6.20
C MET A 27 6.56 -7.36 -7.03
N ASN A 28 7.77 -7.43 -7.61
CA ASN A 28 8.25 -8.62 -8.33
C ASN A 28 8.64 -9.78 -7.40
N LEU A 29 8.95 -9.50 -6.14
CA LEU A 29 9.34 -10.51 -5.15
C LEU A 29 8.14 -10.99 -4.34
N PHE A 30 7.24 -10.07 -3.99
CA PHE A 30 6.03 -10.18 -3.16
C PHE A 30 5.62 -11.62 -2.80
N PRO A 31 6.26 -12.23 -1.77
CA PRO A 31 5.80 -13.51 -1.24
C PRO A 31 4.54 -13.34 -0.39
N LEU A 32 3.72 -14.38 -0.24
CA LEU A 32 2.54 -14.37 0.64
C LEU A 32 2.85 -13.83 2.06
N LYS A 33 4.02 -14.17 2.60
CA LYS A 33 4.45 -13.74 3.94
C LYS A 33 4.65 -12.22 4.09
N SER A 34 4.77 -11.50 2.97
CA SER A 34 4.96 -10.04 2.96
C SER A 34 3.65 -9.24 2.91
N VAL A 35 2.48 -9.89 2.83
CA VAL A 35 1.19 -9.19 2.77
C VAL A 35 1.01 -8.10 3.84
N PRO A 36 1.34 -8.33 5.13
CA PRO A 36 1.20 -7.28 6.15
C PRO A 36 2.03 -6.03 5.83
N TYR A 37 3.20 -6.21 5.21
CA TYR A 37 4.09 -5.12 4.82
C TYR A 37 3.49 -4.25 3.73
N PHE A 38 2.97 -4.85 2.66
CA PHE A 38 2.34 -4.10 1.58
C PHE A 38 1.04 -3.43 2.02
N VAL A 39 0.28 -4.08 2.89
CA VAL A 39 -0.90 -3.49 3.53
C VAL A 39 -0.51 -2.25 4.36
N GLN A 40 0.59 -2.32 5.10
CA GLN A 40 1.11 -1.18 5.86
C GLN A 40 1.49 -0.01 4.92
N LEU A 41 2.11 -0.31 3.77
CA LEU A 41 2.46 0.69 2.75
C LEU A 41 1.23 1.38 2.14
N LEU A 42 0.13 0.64 1.91
CA LEU A 42 -1.14 1.19 1.44
C LEU A 42 -1.83 2.13 2.44
N GLY A 43 -1.42 2.07 3.70
CA GLY A 43 -1.90 2.96 4.76
C GLY A 43 -1.00 4.16 4.99
N GLU A 44 0.03 4.40 4.18
CA GLU A 44 0.90 5.57 4.29
C GLU A 44 0.29 6.79 3.60
N TYR A 45 0.91 7.96 3.78
CA TYR A 45 0.41 9.20 3.20
C TYR A 45 0.97 9.48 1.79
N VAL A 46 1.78 8.59 1.22
CA VAL A 46 2.46 8.82 -0.07
C VAL A 46 1.69 8.12 -1.19
N MET A 47 0.98 8.90 -1.99
CA MET A 47 0.09 8.38 -3.03
C MET A 47 0.84 7.59 -4.11
N GLU A 48 2.04 8.00 -4.48
CA GLU A 48 2.89 7.36 -5.48
C GLU A 48 3.20 5.91 -5.10
N ILE A 49 3.34 5.62 -3.81
CA ILE A 49 3.50 4.26 -3.29
C ILE A 49 2.22 3.45 -3.51
N HIS A 50 1.05 4.02 -3.24
CA HIS A 50 -0.23 3.36 -3.49
C HIS A 50 -0.39 3.03 -4.97
N LEU A 51 -0.15 4.02 -5.83
CA LEU A 51 -0.26 3.86 -7.28
C LEU A 51 0.72 2.80 -7.81
N THR A 52 1.95 2.77 -7.30
CA THR A 52 2.94 1.75 -7.68
C THR A 52 2.50 0.35 -7.31
N ILE A 53 1.99 0.15 -6.09
CA ILE A 53 1.46 -1.14 -5.65
C ILE A 53 0.28 -1.55 -6.54
N ILE A 54 -0.70 -0.65 -6.73
CA ILE A 54 -1.90 -0.91 -7.52
C ILE A 54 -1.55 -1.26 -8.97
N ALA A 55 -0.56 -0.58 -9.57
CA ALA A 55 -0.16 -0.82 -10.95
C ALA A 55 0.51 -2.19 -11.18
N HIS A 56 1.17 -2.74 -10.16
CA HIS A 56 1.95 -3.99 -10.29
C HIS A 56 1.30 -5.20 -9.59
N ILE A 57 0.28 -5.00 -8.78
CA ILE A 57 -0.31 -6.09 -8.02
C ILE A 57 -1.07 -7.06 -8.92
N THR A 58 -0.81 -8.35 -8.73
CA THR A 58 -1.50 -9.42 -9.45
C THR A 58 -2.85 -9.75 -8.78
N PRO A 59 -3.80 -10.35 -9.51
CA PRO A 59 -5.05 -10.82 -8.92
C PRO A 59 -4.87 -11.81 -7.75
N GLN A 60 -3.81 -12.63 -7.78
CA GLN A 60 -3.50 -13.56 -6.69
C GLN A 60 -3.02 -12.82 -5.43
N GLN A 61 -2.14 -11.84 -5.57
CA GLN A 61 -1.69 -11.02 -4.43
C GLN A 61 -2.83 -10.18 -3.85
N LYS A 62 -3.74 -9.67 -4.70
CA LYS A 62 -4.96 -8.98 -4.23
C LYS A 62 -5.85 -9.91 -3.40
N ARG A 63 -6.00 -11.19 -3.78
CA ARG A 63 -6.70 -12.19 -2.97
C ARG A 63 -6.04 -12.40 -1.61
N TRP A 64 -4.71 -12.53 -1.57
CA TRP A 64 -3.98 -12.68 -0.30
C TRP A 64 -4.20 -11.50 0.66
N ILE A 65 -4.28 -10.27 0.15
CA ILE A 65 -4.62 -9.09 0.97
C ILE A 65 -6.03 -9.22 1.56
N LYS A 66 -7.02 -9.67 0.77
CA LYS A 66 -8.40 -9.86 1.24
C LYS A 66 -8.50 -10.96 2.30
N GLU A 67 -7.83 -12.08 2.10
CA GLU A 67 -7.73 -13.18 3.06
C GLU A 67 -7.09 -12.69 4.36
N PHE A 68 -5.97 -11.98 4.27
CA PHE A 68 -5.29 -11.40 5.42
C PHE A 68 -6.19 -10.44 6.22
N PHE A 69 -6.99 -9.59 5.57
CA PHE A 69 -7.94 -8.71 6.28
C PHE A 69 -9.09 -9.46 6.93
N THR A 70 -9.57 -10.54 6.31
CA THR A 70 -10.60 -11.40 6.90
C THR A 70 -10.13 -11.99 8.22
N GLU A 71 -8.84 -12.36 8.30
CA GLU A 71 -8.20 -12.87 9.51
C GLU A 71 -7.82 -11.76 10.51
N ASN A 72 -7.70 -10.50 10.07
CA ASN A 72 -7.13 -9.39 10.85
C ASN A 72 -8.00 -8.11 10.80
N ALA A 73 -9.30 -8.24 11.07
CA ALA A 73 -10.27 -7.15 10.90
C ALA A 73 -9.95 -5.86 11.69
N LEU A 74 -9.31 -5.95 12.87
CA LEU A 74 -8.90 -4.74 13.62
C LEU A 74 -7.77 -3.98 12.91
N TYR A 75 -6.86 -4.71 12.28
CA TYR A 75 -5.79 -4.09 11.51
C TYR A 75 -6.32 -3.48 10.21
N GLU A 76 -7.27 -4.14 9.54
CA GLU A 76 -7.98 -3.55 8.41
C GLU A 76 -8.62 -2.21 8.76
N ARG A 77 -9.37 -2.13 9.87
CA ARG A 77 -9.97 -0.88 10.36
C ARG A 77 -8.92 0.21 10.56
N THR A 78 -7.75 -0.15 11.11
CA THR A 78 -6.65 0.79 11.33
C THR A 78 -6.11 1.35 10.01
N ILE A 79 -5.90 0.49 9.01
CA ILE A 79 -5.42 0.91 7.69
C ILE A 79 -6.45 1.79 6.99
N ARG A 80 -7.74 1.42 7.01
CA ARG A 80 -8.82 2.23 6.42
C ARG A 80 -8.95 3.60 7.09
N SER A 81 -8.80 3.67 8.41
CA SER A 81 -8.78 4.96 9.14
C SER A 81 -7.61 5.84 8.70
N ARG A 82 -6.40 5.29 8.56
CA ARG A 82 -5.24 6.04 8.04
C ARG A 82 -5.47 6.56 6.63
N ILE A 83 -6.01 5.73 5.74
CA ILE A 83 -6.36 6.12 4.37
C ILE A 83 -7.30 7.32 4.34
N ILE A 84 -8.35 7.32 5.17
CA ILE A 84 -9.28 8.46 5.28
C ILE A 84 -8.58 9.71 5.83
N SER A 85 -7.79 9.55 6.91
CA SER A 85 -7.07 10.67 7.52
C SER A 85 -6.08 11.31 6.55
N TYR A 86 -5.29 10.51 5.83
CA TYR A 86 -4.29 11.04 4.90
C TYR A 86 -4.90 11.61 3.63
N TRP A 87 -5.98 11.01 3.12
CA TRP A 87 -6.77 11.62 2.07
C TRP A 87 -7.26 13.01 2.51
N ASN A 88 -7.89 13.12 3.68
CA ASN A 88 -8.45 14.39 4.15
C ASN A 88 -7.38 15.48 4.34
N CYS A 89 -6.22 15.12 4.90
CA CYS A 89 -5.17 16.10 5.19
C CYS A 89 -4.36 16.52 3.95
N ASN A 90 -4.09 15.58 3.03
CA ASN A 90 -3.11 15.82 1.95
C ASN A 90 -3.72 15.86 0.55
N TYR A 91 -4.83 15.16 0.31
CA TYR A 91 -5.31 14.85 -1.05
C TYR A 91 -6.79 15.14 -1.30
N ARG A 92 -7.48 15.77 -0.35
CA ARG A 92 -8.93 16.05 -0.48
C ARG A 92 -9.26 16.97 -1.65
N PHE A 93 -8.30 17.82 -2.06
CA PHE A 93 -8.48 18.75 -3.18
C PHE A 93 -8.19 18.08 -4.53
N ASP A 94 -7.24 17.14 -4.56
CA ASP A 94 -6.97 16.32 -5.75
C ASP A 94 -8.07 15.27 -5.98
N PHE A 95 -8.62 14.73 -4.89
CA PHE A 95 -9.69 13.72 -4.88
C PHE A 95 -10.89 14.22 -4.09
N ILE A 96 -11.68 15.13 -4.66
CA ILE A 96 -12.85 15.75 -4.01
C ILE A 96 -13.80 14.71 -3.38
N LYS A 97 -13.97 13.56 -4.03
CA LYS A 97 -14.75 12.45 -3.51
C LYS A 97 -13.80 11.40 -2.95
N PHE A 98 -13.89 11.08 -1.67
CA PHE A 98 -13.07 10.04 -1.04
C PHE A 98 -13.12 8.70 -1.77
N LYS A 99 -14.28 8.34 -2.34
CA LYS A 99 -14.45 7.13 -3.15
C LYS A 99 -13.61 7.08 -4.43
N ASN A 100 -12.97 8.18 -4.82
CA ASN A 100 -12.06 8.26 -5.96
C ASN A 100 -10.59 8.13 -5.52
N TYR A 101 -10.29 8.12 -4.21
CA TYR A 101 -8.93 8.01 -3.71
C TYR A 101 -8.37 6.60 -3.97
N PRO A 102 -7.18 6.44 -4.58
CA PRO A 102 -6.73 5.16 -5.12
C PRO A 102 -6.69 4.02 -4.09
N ALA A 103 -6.14 4.26 -2.91
CA ALA A 103 -6.05 3.23 -1.87
C ALA A 103 -7.43 2.80 -1.36
N PHE A 104 -8.40 3.72 -1.29
CA PHE A 104 -9.76 3.37 -0.90
C PHE A 104 -10.45 2.53 -1.97
N GLN A 105 -10.34 2.91 -3.24
CA GLN A 105 -10.90 2.14 -4.36
C GLN A 105 -10.33 0.73 -4.39
N PHE A 106 -9.01 0.63 -4.35
CA PHE A 106 -8.30 -0.65 -4.38
C PHE A 106 -8.77 -1.63 -3.28
N LEU A 107 -9.00 -1.14 -2.06
CA LEU A 107 -9.46 -1.95 -0.93
C LEU A 107 -10.99 -2.18 -0.89
N SER A 108 -11.76 -1.54 -1.75
CA SER A 108 -13.22 -1.67 -1.79
C SER A 108 -13.72 -2.59 -2.91
N GLU A 109 -12.83 -2.97 -3.84
CA GLU A 109 -13.04 -3.92 -4.93
C GLU A 109 -12.65 -5.35 -4.54
#